data_AF-A0A914FVS5-F1
#
_entry.id   AF-A0A914FVS5-F1
#
_cell.length_a   1.000
_cell.length_b   1.000
_cell.length_c   1.000
_cell.angle_alpha   90.00
_cell.angle_beta   90.00
_cell.angle_gamma   90.00
#
_symmetry.space_group_name_H-M   'P 1'
#
loop_
_entity.id
_entity.type
_entity.pdbx_description
1 polymer ?
#
loop_
_entity_poly.entity_id
_entity_poly.type
_entity_poly.pdbx_seq_one_letter_code
_entity_poly.pdbx_strand_id
1 'polypeptide(L)'
;MGCLVTLCERQVHRIRKEFLKSILNQDIEWFDENEVGSLTHKMSANIEKIKNGASDKLAILLQAVGALSVGIGIAAYQSWQMTLIVLVVVPFVILSLYGSARALSAAIHKEMTFYSAAGAVAEEVINGIQTVSAFNAQYFEIQRYQKHLSRGKSAGIRKAGLTAFFSGIYQFFLFVAMGVSFLYGTKLVVWGIISPGIVFSVFWAAMVGAMRFGFALPQITTILGAKNAAGEMFSIIDKVG
;
A
#
# COMPACT_ATOMS: atom_id res chain seq x y z
N MET A 1 12.22 5.30 -13.26
CA MET A 1 10.91 4.62 -13.22
C MET A 1 10.36 4.27 -14.61
N GLY A 2 10.58 5.09 -15.66
CA GLY A 2 10.00 4.84 -16.99
C GLY A 2 10.32 3.49 -17.65
N CYS A 3 11.54 2.95 -17.48
CA CYS A 3 11.93 1.67 -18.10
C CYS A 3 11.17 0.45 -17.52
N LEU A 4 10.95 0.41 -16.20
CA LEU A 4 10.18 -0.67 -15.58
C LEU A 4 8.71 -0.61 -15.99
N VAL A 5 8.15 0.60 -16.10
CA VAL A 5 6.77 0.80 -16.54
C VAL A 5 6.59 0.33 -17.99
N THR A 6 7.49 0.71 -18.90
CA THR A 6 7.40 0.31 -20.31
C THR A 6 7.58 -1.19 -20.51
N LEU A 7 8.50 -1.82 -19.77
CA LEU A 7 8.66 -3.28 -19.76
C LEU A 7 7.40 -3.96 -19.22
N CYS A 8 6.86 -3.48 -18.11
CA CYS A 8 5.66 -4.04 -17.50
C CYS A 8 4.44 -3.92 -18.43
N GLU A 9 4.27 -2.78 -19.12
CA GLU A 9 3.18 -2.60 -20.08
C GLU A 9 3.28 -3.57 -21.27
N ARG A 10 4.49 -3.82 -21.78
CA ARG A 10 4.71 -4.83 -22.83
C ARG A 10 4.36 -6.24 -22.35
N GLN A 11 4.76 -6.61 -21.13
CA GLN A 11 4.45 -7.92 -20.56
C GLN A 11 2.94 -8.08 -20.31
N VAL A 12 2.30 -7.08 -19.73
CA VAL A 12 0.85 -7.06 -19.51
C VAL A 12 0.09 -7.18 -20.84
N HIS A 13 0.53 -6.50 -21.88
CA HIS A 13 -0.07 -6.61 -23.21
C HIS A 13 0.04 -8.04 -23.78
N ARG A 14 1.19 -8.71 -23.58
CA ARG A 14 1.38 -10.10 -23.99
C ARG A 14 0.49 -11.06 -23.19
N ILE A 15 0.44 -10.91 -21.87
CA ILE A 15 -0.43 -11.71 -20.98
C ILE A 15 -1.89 -11.57 -21.41
N ARG A 16 -2.34 -10.34 -21.72
CA ARG A 16 -3.72 -10.10 -22.19
C ARG A 16 -4.04 -10.84 -23.49
N LYS A 17 -3.09 -10.92 -24.42
CA LYS A 17 -3.26 -11.66 -25.68
C LYS A 17 -3.35 -13.17 -25.45
N GLU A 18 -2.44 -13.74 -24.68
CA GLU A 18 -2.43 -15.17 -24.38
C GLU A 18 -3.65 -15.59 -23.56
N PHE A 19 -4.07 -14.75 -22.60
CA PHE A 19 -5.28 -14.99 -21.81
C PHE A 19 -6.54 -15.03 -22.68
N LEU A 20 -6.71 -14.05 -23.59
CA LEU A 20 -7.84 -14.05 -24.52
C LEU A 20 -7.80 -15.25 -25.46
N LYS A 21 -6.62 -15.59 -25.98
CA LYS A 21 -6.43 -16.77 -26.85
C LYS A 21 -6.79 -18.07 -26.13
N SER A 22 -6.37 -18.22 -24.88
CA SER A 22 -6.70 -19.40 -24.06
C SER A 22 -8.20 -19.50 -23.80
N ILE A 23 -8.87 -18.38 -23.45
CA ILE A 23 -10.34 -18.37 -23.26
C ILE A 23 -11.07 -18.83 -24.53
N LEU A 24 -10.66 -18.35 -25.71
CA LEU A 24 -11.31 -18.71 -26.98
C LEU A 24 -11.14 -20.19 -27.36
N ASN A 25 -10.19 -20.88 -26.74
CA ASN A 25 -9.90 -22.29 -26.96
C ASN A 25 -10.47 -23.21 -25.85
N GLN A 26 -11.25 -22.67 -24.90
CA GLN A 26 -11.91 -23.47 -23.86
C GLN A 26 -13.15 -24.20 -24.39
N ASP A 27 -13.47 -25.33 -23.78
CA ASP A 27 -14.67 -26.11 -24.10
C ASP A 27 -15.96 -25.40 -23.67
N ILE A 28 -17.08 -25.73 -24.32
CA ILE A 28 -18.37 -25.10 -24.04
C ILE A 28 -18.87 -25.38 -22.62
N GLU A 29 -18.55 -26.56 -22.07
CA GLU A 29 -18.85 -26.96 -20.69
C GLU A 29 -18.16 -26.05 -19.65
N TRP A 30 -16.96 -25.56 -19.98
CA TRP A 30 -16.25 -24.60 -19.12
C TRP A 30 -16.96 -23.23 -19.08
N PHE A 31 -17.60 -22.83 -20.17
CA PHE A 31 -18.41 -21.60 -20.23
C PHE A 31 -19.73 -21.72 -19.47
N ASP A 32 -20.30 -22.92 -19.35
CA ASP A 32 -21.49 -23.16 -18.52
C ASP A 32 -21.17 -23.03 -17.02
N GLU A 33 -19.94 -23.38 -16.61
CA GLU A 33 -19.47 -23.17 -15.24
C GLU A 33 -19.01 -21.74 -14.93
N ASN A 34 -18.61 -20.97 -15.96
CA ASN A 34 -17.99 -19.64 -15.79
C ASN A 34 -18.81 -18.52 -16.45
N GLU A 35 -19.41 -17.66 -15.62
CA GLU A 35 -20.18 -16.51 -16.10
C GLU A 35 -19.30 -15.52 -16.90
N VAL A 36 -19.68 -15.26 -18.15
CA VAL A 36 -18.94 -14.41 -19.12
C VAL A 36 -18.69 -12.99 -18.60
N GLY A 37 -19.65 -12.41 -17.86
CA GLY A 37 -19.52 -11.10 -17.21
C GLY A 37 -18.42 -11.09 -16.14
N SER A 38 -18.34 -12.16 -15.36
CA SER A 38 -17.30 -12.34 -14.33
C SER A 38 -15.90 -12.46 -14.94
N LEU A 39 -15.77 -13.12 -16.10
CA LEU A 39 -14.51 -13.32 -16.81
C LEU A 39 -13.92 -12.01 -17.35
N THR A 40 -14.75 -11.16 -17.94
CA THR A 40 -14.31 -9.86 -18.47
C THR A 40 -13.86 -8.91 -17.34
N HIS A 41 -14.60 -8.92 -16.23
CA HIS A 41 -14.23 -8.16 -15.03
C HIS A 41 -12.96 -8.71 -14.40
N LYS A 42 -12.85 -10.04 -14.21
CA LYS A 42 -11.64 -10.72 -13.73
C LYS A 42 -10.43 -10.37 -14.60
N MET A 43 -10.59 -10.39 -15.93
CA MET A 43 -9.52 -10.04 -16.86
C MET A 43 -9.01 -8.62 -16.58
N SER A 44 -9.91 -7.63 -16.56
CA SER A 44 -9.53 -6.23 -16.44
C SER A 44 -8.97 -5.92 -15.04
N ALA A 45 -9.62 -6.39 -13.99
CA ALA A 45 -9.21 -6.16 -12.61
C ALA A 45 -7.89 -6.85 -12.25
N ASN A 46 -7.68 -8.11 -12.67
CA ASN A 46 -6.44 -8.83 -12.39
C ASN A 46 -5.27 -8.26 -13.21
N ILE A 47 -5.48 -7.87 -14.47
CA ILE A 47 -4.47 -7.17 -15.27
C ILE A 47 -4.04 -5.85 -14.60
N GLU A 48 -5.00 -5.06 -14.11
CA GLU A 48 -4.71 -3.79 -13.45
C GLU A 48 -3.92 -4.01 -12.15
N LYS A 49 -4.29 -5.01 -11.34
CA LYS A 49 -3.52 -5.41 -10.14
C LYS A 49 -2.10 -5.82 -10.49
N ILE A 50 -1.91 -6.61 -11.56
CA ILE A 50 -0.59 -7.05 -12.03
C ILE A 50 0.25 -5.84 -12.46
N LYS A 51 -0.32 -4.94 -13.28
CA LYS A 51 0.35 -3.71 -13.72
C LYS A 51 0.80 -2.87 -12.53
N ASN A 52 -0.11 -2.56 -11.62
CA ASN A 52 0.15 -1.70 -10.47
C ASN A 52 1.19 -2.31 -9.52
N GLY A 53 1.13 -3.63 -9.29
CA GLY A 53 2.10 -4.33 -8.45
C GLY A 53 3.49 -4.45 -9.07
N ALA A 54 3.57 -4.80 -10.35
CA ALA A 54 4.83 -5.10 -11.02
C ALA A 54 5.61 -3.86 -11.49
N SER A 55 4.95 -2.74 -11.80
CA SER A 55 5.65 -1.51 -12.21
C SER A 55 5.98 -0.60 -11.02
N ASP A 56 4.96 0.00 -10.41
CA ASP A 56 5.15 1.16 -9.55
C ASP A 56 5.55 0.75 -8.15
N LYS A 57 4.86 -0.25 -7.59
CA LYS A 57 5.12 -0.72 -6.23
C LYS A 57 6.47 -1.43 -6.12
N LEU A 58 6.83 -2.23 -7.11
CA LEU A 58 8.14 -2.88 -7.16
C LEU A 58 9.27 -1.86 -7.31
N ALA A 59 9.10 -0.83 -8.14
CA ALA A 59 10.10 0.23 -8.30
C ALA A 59 10.33 1.02 -7.00
N ILE A 60 9.26 1.37 -6.27
CA ILE A 60 9.38 2.07 -4.99
C ILE A 60 10.06 1.18 -3.95
N LEU A 61 9.76 -0.12 -3.93
CA LEU A 61 10.41 -1.05 -3.02
C LEU A 61 11.91 -1.20 -3.30
N LEU A 62 12.31 -1.35 -4.56
CA LEU A 62 13.72 -1.39 -4.96
C LEU A 62 14.45 -0.09 -4.57
N GLN A 63 13.81 1.06 -4.82
CA GLN A 63 14.36 2.36 -4.42
C GLN A 63 14.52 2.45 -2.90
N ALA A 64 13.55 1.96 -2.13
CA ALA A 64 13.57 2.02 -0.68
C ALA A 64 14.64 1.12 -0.08
N VAL A 65 14.80 -0.11 -0.60
CA VAL A 65 15.87 -1.03 -0.20
C VAL A 65 17.24 -0.44 -0.54
N GLY A 66 17.40 0.12 -1.75
CA GLY A 66 18.63 0.79 -2.16
C GLY A 66 18.96 2.01 -1.31
N ALA A 67 17.96 2.84 -0.98
CA ALA A 67 18.15 4.01 -0.12
C ALA A 67 18.55 3.61 1.31
N LEU A 68 17.99 2.51 1.85
CA LEU A 68 18.36 2.00 3.16
C LEU A 68 19.78 1.43 3.17
N SER A 69 20.14 0.61 2.18
CA SER A 69 21.48 0.01 2.12
C SER A 69 22.56 1.06 1.91
N VAL A 70 22.35 2.01 1.00
CA VAL A 70 23.27 3.13 0.78
C VAL A 70 23.32 4.06 1.99
N GLY A 71 22.19 4.37 2.62
CA GLY A 71 22.13 5.21 3.81
C GLY A 71 22.92 4.63 4.99
N ILE A 72 22.78 3.33 5.24
CA ILE A 72 23.56 2.62 6.28
C ILE A 72 25.03 2.50 5.86
N GLY A 73 25.33 2.28 4.58
CA GLY A 73 26.70 2.20 4.08
C GLY A 73 27.47 3.51 4.26
N ILE A 74 26.85 4.65 3.92
CA ILE A 74 27.44 5.98 4.11
C ILE A 74 27.63 6.25 5.60
N ALA A 75 26.64 5.93 6.44
CA ALA A 75 26.72 6.07 7.88
C ALA A 75 27.91 5.29 8.46
N ALA A 76 28.04 4.01 8.10
CA ALA A 76 29.10 3.13 8.59
C ALA A 76 30.49 3.59 8.14
N TYR A 77 30.62 4.09 6.91
CA TYR A 77 31.87 4.61 6.37
C TYR A 77 32.36 5.87 7.11
N GLN A 78 31.44 6.78 7.45
CA GLN A 78 31.79 8.01 8.16
C GLN A 78 32.10 7.78 9.64
N SER A 79 31.25 7.01 10.33
CA SER A 79 31.49 6.66 11.73
C SER A 79 30.69 5.43 12.15
N TRP A 80 31.42 4.35 12.41
CA TRP A 80 30.83 3.12 12.91
C TRP A 80 30.19 3.29 14.31
N GLN A 81 30.76 4.12 15.18
CA GLN A 81 30.28 4.36 16.55
C GLN A 81 28.90 5.03 16.57
N MET A 82 28.72 6.03 15.71
CA MET A 82 27.43 6.71 15.51
C MET A 82 26.39 5.79 14.87
N THR A 83 26.83 5.03 13.87
CA THR A 83 25.95 4.13 13.11
C THR A 83 25.31 3.07 13.99
N LEU A 84 26.04 2.51 14.97
CA LEU A 84 25.50 1.51 15.88
C LEU A 84 24.29 2.03 16.68
N ILE A 85 24.35 3.28 17.16
CA ILE A 85 23.25 3.90 17.90
C ILE A 85 22.05 4.08 17.00
N VAL A 86 22.27 4.62 15.80
CA VAL A 86 21.19 4.84 14.83
C VAL A 86 20.58 3.52 14.40
N LEU A 87 21.39 2.47 14.21
CA LEU A 87 20.94 1.12 13.85
C LEU A 87 19.98 0.52 14.90
N VAL A 88 20.17 0.83 16.19
CA VAL A 88 19.24 0.39 17.25
C VAL A 88 17.91 1.11 17.12
N VAL A 89 17.88 2.38 16.73
CA VAL A 89 16.64 3.18 16.65
C VAL A 89 15.87 2.95 15.35
N VAL A 90 16.56 2.70 14.25
CA VAL A 90 15.99 2.40 12.92
C VAL A 90 14.86 1.35 12.94
N PRO A 91 14.98 0.17 13.57
CA PRO A 91 13.89 -0.82 13.60
C PRO A 91 12.66 -0.32 14.35
N PHE A 92 12.79 0.47 15.42
CA PHE A 92 11.65 1.06 16.12
C PHE A 92 10.90 2.06 15.23
N VAL A 93 11.64 2.88 14.50
CA VAL A 93 11.07 3.83 13.53
C VAL A 93 10.33 3.07 12.42
N ILE A 94 10.94 2.02 11.85
CA ILE A 94 10.33 1.20 10.80
C ILE A 94 9.05 0.50 11.31
N LEU A 95 9.07 -0.07 12.52
CA LEU A 95 7.92 -0.74 13.13
C LEU A 95 6.75 0.24 13.36
N SER A 96 7.03 1.44 13.85
CA SER A 96 6.00 2.47 14.06
C SER A 96 5.37 2.95 12.75
N LEU A 97 6.19 3.17 11.70
CA LEU A 97 5.73 3.52 10.36
C LEU A 97 4.88 2.40 9.75
N TYR A 98 5.34 1.16 9.86
CA TYR A 98 4.60 0.00 9.37
C TYR A 98 3.24 -0.14 10.06
N GLY A 99 3.19 0.02 11.39
CA GLY A 99 1.95 0.03 12.16
C GLY A 99 0.97 1.10 11.68
N SER A 100 1.46 2.33 11.49
CA SER A 100 0.66 3.44 10.95
C SER A 100 0.09 3.13 9.57
N ALA A 101 0.94 2.65 8.66
CA ALA A 101 0.53 2.39 7.29
C ALA A 101 -0.43 1.19 7.18
N ARG A 102 -0.25 0.15 8.01
CA ARG A 102 -1.17 -0.98 8.10
C ARG A 102 -2.52 -0.56 8.67
N ALA A 103 -2.52 0.25 9.73
CA ALA A 103 -3.74 0.80 10.31
C ALA A 103 -4.51 1.65 9.28
N LEU A 104 -3.80 2.48 8.51
CA LEU A 104 -4.38 3.28 7.44
C LEU A 104 -5.00 2.39 6.35
N SER A 105 -4.27 1.38 5.86
CA SER A 105 -4.73 0.48 4.80
C SER A 105 -5.95 -0.35 5.22
N ALA A 106 -5.91 -0.97 6.40
CA ALA A 106 -7.04 -1.73 6.93
C ALA A 106 -8.29 -0.86 7.11
N ALA A 107 -8.09 0.40 7.51
CA ALA A 107 -9.18 1.33 7.70
C ALA A 107 -9.78 1.83 6.38
N ILE A 108 -8.97 2.12 5.36
CA ILE A 108 -9.46 2.44 4.00
C ILE A 108 -10.31 1.30 3.48
N HIS A 109 -9.89 0.05 3.70
CA HIS A 109 -10.66 -1.11 3.25
C HIS A 109 -12.03 -1.19 3.94
N LYS A 110 -12.09 -0.93 5.24
CA LYS A 110 -13.34 -0.92 6.00
C LYS A 110 -14.23 0.26 5.64
N GLU A 111 -13.65 1.42 5.40
CA GLU A 111 -14.36 2.61 4.92
C GLU A 111 -15.01 2.35 3.56
N MET A 112 -14.27 1.77 2.61
CA MET A 112 -14.82 1.35 1.31
C MET A 112 -16.01 0.41 1.45
N THR A 113 -15.98 -0.57 2.36
CA THR A 113 -17.13 -1.49 2.53
C THR A 113 -18.42 -0.79 2.97
N PHE A 114 -18.33 0.21 3.85
CA PHE A 114 -19.50 0.98 4.28
C PHE A 114 -19.99 1.94 3.20
N TYR A 115 -19.08 2.54 2.44
CA TYR A 115 -19.43 3.37 1.28
C TYR A 115 -20.04 2.56 0.15
N SER A 116 -19.54 1.37 -0.15
CA SER A 116 -20.13 0.47 -1.14
C SER A 116 -21.54 0.04 -0.74
N ALA A 117 -21.78 -0.25 0.55
CA ALA A 117 -23.14 -0.57 1.02
C ALA A 117 -24.11 0.62 0.90
N ALA A 118 -23.64 1.83 1.19
CA ALA A 118 -24.43 3.04 0.97
C ALA A 118 -24.70 3.29 -0.53
N GLY A 119 -23.69 3.06 -1.38
CA GLY A 119 -23.80 3.12 -2.83
C GLY A 119 -24.82 2.14 -3.39
N ALA A 120 -24.84 0.90 -2.90
CA ALA A 120 -25.82 -0.11 -3.29
C ALA A 120 -27.27 0.30 -2.93
N VAL A 121 -27.48 0.89 -1.75
CA VAL A 121 -28.80 1.43 -1.38
C VAL A 121 -29.19 2.59 -2.30
N ALA A 122 -28.26 3.49 -2.62
CA ALA A 122 -28.55 4.58 -3.56
C ALA A 122 -28.89 4.06 -4.96
N GLU A 123 -28.17 3.04 -5.43
CA GLU A 123 -28.41 2.39 -6.72
C GLU A 123 -29.78 1.69 -6.75
N GLU A 124 -30.16 0.99 -5.69
CA GLU A 124 -31.49 0.38 -5.50
C GLU A 124 -32.61 1.43 -5.62
N VAL A 125 -32.46 2.56 -4.92
CA VAL A 125 -33.45 3.64 -4.90
C VAL A 125 -33.55 4.36 -6.24
N ILE A 126 -32.42 4.61 -6.92
CA ILE A 126 -32.39 5.27 -8.24
C ILE A 126 -33.02 4.37 -9.30
N ASN A 127 -32.66 3.08 -9.32
CA ASN A 127 -33.26 2.11 -10.24
C ASN A 127 -34.76 1.91 -9.98
N GLY A 128 -35.17 1.97 -8.71
CA GLY A 128 -36.56 1.85 -8.26
C GLY A 128 -37.32 3.17 -8.11
N ILE A 129 -36.91 4.27 -8.74
CA ILE A 129 -37.46 5.60 -8.41
C ILE A 129 -38.99 5.70 -8.58
N GLN A 130 -39.55 4.97 -9.55
CA GLN A 130 -40.99 4.92 -9.79
C GLN A 130 -41.74 4.22 -8.65
N THR A 131 -41.20 3.13 -8.09
CA THR A 131 -41.82 2.42 -6.96
C THR A 131 -41.70 3.24 -5.68
N VAL A 132 -40.54 3.85 -5.43
CA VAL A 132 -40.32 4.74 -4.27
C VAL A 132 -41.26 5.94 -4.33
N SER A 133 -41.48 6.53 -5.50
CA SER A 133 -42.43 7.62 -5.71
C SER A 133 -43.88 7.16 -5.54
N ALA A 134 -44.25 5.99 -6.08
CA ALA A 134 -45.59 5.42 -5.97
C ALA A 134 -46.00 5.13 -4.51
N PHE A 135 -45.06 4.69 -3.68
CA PHE A 135 -45.28 4.44 -2.25
C PHE A 135 -44.96 5.64 -1.34
N ASN A 136 -44.54 6.79 -1.93
CA ASN A 136 -44.11 7.99 -1.19
C ASN A 136 -43.06 7.69 -0.10
N ALA A 137 -42.16 6.73 -0.37
CA ALA A 137 -41.22 6.15 0.60
C ALA A 137 -39.87 6.89 0.68
N GLN A 138 -39.77 8.08 0.10
CA GLN A 138 -38.50 8.82 -0.05
C GLN A 138 -37.82 9.06 1.31
N TYR A 139 -38.60 9.42 2.33
CA TYR A 139 -38.06 9.69 3.67
C TYR A 139 -37.48 8.43 4.35
N PHE A 140 -38.11 7.27 4.14
CA PHE A 140 -37.63 6.00 4.67
C PHE A 140 -36.27 5.61 4.06
N GLU A 141 -36.13 5.75 2.74
CA GLU A 141 -34.88 5.44 2.05
C GLU A 141 -33.75 6.42 2.40
N ILE A 142 -34.05 7.71 2.60
CA ILE A 142 -33.08 8.69 3.11
C ILE A 142 -32.56 8.29 4.50
N GLN A 143 -33.44 7.84 5.41
CA GLN A 143 -33.02 7.36 6.72
C GLN A 143 -32.16 6.09 6.62
N ARG A 144 -32.51 5.15 5.73
CA ARG A 144 -31.71 3.95 5.45
C ARG A 144 -30.31 4.33 4.98
N TYR A 145 -30.19 5.26 4.04
CA TYR A 145 -28.91 5.78 3.54
C TYR A 145 -28.09 6.47 4.66
N GLN A 146 -28.72 7.31 5.48
CA GLN A 146 -28.05 7.96 6.62
C GLN A 146 -27.53 6.97 7.68
N LYS A 147 -28.24 5.85 7.90
CA LYS A 147 -27.79 4.78 8.81
C LYS A 147 -26.50 4.11 8.32
N HIS A 148 -26.33 3.91 7.02
CA HIS A 148 -25.09 3.39 6.45
C HIS A 148 -23.96 4.41 6.51
N LEU A 149 -24.25 5.69 6.22
CA LEU A 149 -23.27 6.79 6.32
C LEU A 149 -22.76 7.02 7.75
N SER A 150 -23.64 6.99 8.76
CA SER A 150 -23.25 7.21 10.16
C SER A 150 -22.32 6.10 10.67
N ARG A 151 -22.53 4.85 10.26
CA ARG A 151 -21.62 3.73 10.52
C ARG A 151 -20.25 3.94 9.86
N GLY A 152 -20.24 4.38 8.59
CA GLY A 152 -19.02 4.78 7.89
C GLY A 152 -18.26 5.89 8.61
N LYS A 153 -18.96 6.95 9.03
CA LYS A 153 -18.40 8.08 9.79
C LYS A 153 -17.76 7.64 11.11
N SER A 154 -18.44 6.80 11.91
CA SER A 154 -17.89 6.30 13.17
C SER A 154 -16.62 5.46 12.96
N ALA A 155 -16.60 4.62 11.91
CA ALA A 155 -15.40 3.88 11.53
C ALA A 155 -14.26 4.82 11.08
N GLY A 156 -14.58 5.88 10.35
CA GLY A 156 -13.64 6.93 9.92
C GLY A 156 -13.04 7.72 11.10
N ILE A 157 -13.83 8.04 12.13
CA ILE A 157 -13.32 8.71 13.34
C ILE A 157 -12.37 7.79 14.11
N ARG A 158 -12.74 6.52 14.29
CA ARG A 158 -11.86 5.53 14.94
C ARG A 158 -10.57 5.32 14.16
N LYS A 159 -10.64 5.34 12.81
CA LYS A 159 -9.47 5.35 11.92
C LYS A 159 -8.57 6.53 12.20
N ALA A 160 -9.12 7.75 12.18
CA ALA A 160 -8.34 8.97 12.35
C ALA A 160 -7.56 8.95 13.67
N GLY A 161 -8.19 8.51 14.76
CA GLY A 161 -7.55 8.33 16.05
C GLY A 161 -6.41 7.32 16.03
N LEU A 162 -6.62 6.15 15.41
CA LEU A 162 -5.59 5.11 15.33
C LEU A 162 -4.39 5.54 14.46
N THR A 163 -4.65 6.15 13.30
CA THR A 163 -3.58 6.67 12.43
C THR A 163 -2.82 7.81 13.07
N ALA A 164 -3.51 8.72 13.78
CA ALA A 164 -2.87 9.81 14.51
C ALA A 164 -2.00 9.29 15.65
N PHE A 165 -2.45 8.25 16.36
CA PHE A 165 -1.68 7.61 17.43
C PHE A 165 -0.37 7.01 16.92
N PHE A 166 -0.41 6.19 15.86
CA PHE A 166 0.81 5.61 15.30
C PHE A 166 1.74 6.66 14.66
N SER A 167 1.18 7.68 14.01
CA SER A 167 1.96 8.81 13.48
C SER A 167 2.65 9.59 14.61
N GLY A 168 1.96 9.81 15.73
CA GLY A 168 2.52 10.45 16.92
C GLY A 168 3.64 9.64 17.55
N ILE A 169 3.48 8.31 17.66
CA ILE A 169 4.53 7.40 18.14
C ILE A 169 5.78 7.48 17.25
N TYR A 170 5.60 7.45 15.93
CA TYR A 170 6.69 7.62 14.97
C TYR A 170 7.44 8.94 15.19
N GLN A 171 6.70 10.05 15.31
CA GLN A 171 7.30 11.37 15.52
C GLN A 171 8.03 11.47 16.86
N PHE A 172 7.49 10.85 17.91
CA PHE A 172 8.13 10.77 19.22
C PHE A 172 9.48 10.03 19.15
N PHE A 173 9.50 8.83 18.55
CA PHE A 173 10.75 8.07 18.40
C PHE A 173 11.78 8.80 17.55
N LEU A 174 11.34 9.55 16.52
CA LEU A 174 12.23 10.36 15.69
C LEU A 174 12.93 11.46 16.51
N PHE A 175 12.19 12.19 17.35
CA PHE A 175 12.79 13.22 18.20
C PHE A 175 13.71 12.63 19.29
N VAL A 176 13.33 11.49 19.88
CA VAL A 176 14.21 10.77 20.83
C VAL A 176 15.48 10.31 20.12
N ALA A 177 15.37 9.75 18.91
CA ALA A 177 16.51 9.34 18.09
C ALA A 177 17.47 10.50 17.84
N MET A 178 16.92 11.65 17.44
CA MET A 178 17.67 12.87 17.18
C MET A 178 18.38 13.36 18.44
N GLY A 179 17.69 13.40 19.59
CA GLY A 179 18.26 13.81 20.87
C GLY A 179 19.42 12.92 21.30
N VAL A 180 19.23 11.59 21.30
CA VAL A 180 20.28 10.63 21.68
C VAL A 180 21.45 10.69 20.71
N SER A 181 21.18 10.74 19.40
CA SER A 181 22.22 10.84 18.38
C SER A 181 23.05 12.11 18.57
N PHE A 182 22.42 13.26 18.80
CA PHE A 182 23.16 14.52 18.96
C PHE A 182 23.90 14.59 20.29
N LEU A 183 23.33 14.12 21.39
CA LEU A 183 24.04 14.06 22.67
C LEU A 183 25.33 13.23 22.59
N TYR A 184 25.26 12.07 21.94
CA TYR A 184 26.44 11.24 21.70
C TYR A 184 27.37 11.86 20.65
N GLY A 185 26.81 12.43 19.59
CA GLY A 185 27.56 13.09 18.51
C GLY A 185 28.39 14.26 19.01
N THR A 186 27.82 15.11 19.87
CA THR A 186 28.55 16.21 20.48
C THR A 186 29.71 15.71 21.32
N LYS A 187 29.57 14.59 22.06
CA LYS A 187 30.70 13.99 22.80
C LYS A 187 31.83 13.55 21.85
N LEU A 188 31.50 12.92 20.72
CA LEU A 188 32.50 12.48 19.74
C LEU A 188 33.18 13.65 19.02
N VAL A 189 32.46 14.74 18.82
CA VAL A 189 33.00 16.00 18.29
C VAL A 189 33.97 16.63 19.29
N VAL A 190 33.60 16.68 20.58
CA VAL A 190 34.47 17.22 21.64
C VAL A 190 35.75 16.40 21.80
N TRP A 191 35.69 15.09 21.59
CA TRP A 191 36.86 14.21 21.56
C TRP A 191 37.71 14.33 20.28
N GLY A 192 37.31 15.17 19.32
CA GLY A 192 38.08 15.40 18.08
C GLY A 192 38.05 14.23 17.10
N ILE A 193 37.18 13.23 17.31
CA ILE A 193 37.09 12.03 16.47
C ILE A 193 36.33 12.35 15.17
N ILE A 194 35.33 13.23 15.25
CA ILE A 194 34.36 13.49 14.17
C ILE A 194 34.07 14.98 14.04
N SER A 195 33.89 15.47 12.82
CA SER A 195 33.41 16.83 12.54
C SER A 195 31.88 16.96 12.77
N PRO A 196 31.37 18.11 13.27
CA PRO A 196 29.93 18.32 13.45
C PRO A 196 29.09 17.98 12.22
N GLY A 197 29.58 18.29 11.01
CA GLY A 197 28.86 18.01 9.77
C GLY A 197 28.64 16.52 9.50
N ILE A 198 29.57 15.66 9.94
CA ILE A 198 29.47 14.21 9.80
C ILE A 198 28.34 13.66 10.68
N VAL A 199 28.12 14.22 11.87
CA VAL A 199 27.02 13.81 12.76
C VAL A 199 25.65 13.99 12.07
N PHE A 200 25.43 15.13 11.44
CA PHE A 200 24.19 15.39 10.68
C PHE A 200 24.07 14.48 9.45
N SER A 201 25.18 14.26 8.74
CA SER A 201 25.21 13.42 7.55
C SER A 201 24.87 11.97 7.87
N VAL A 202 25.48 11.38 8.90
CA VAL A 202 25.20 10.01 9.35
C VAL A 202 23.75 9.86 9.79
N PHE A 203 23.24 10.79 10.60
CA PHE A 203 21.86 10.74 11.10
C PHE A 203 20.84 10.80 9.96
N TRP A 204 20.95 11.81 9.08
CA TRP A 204 19.99 11.97 7.99
C TRP A 204 20.12 10.88 6.92
N ALA A 205 21.33 10.42 6.59
CA ALA A 205 21.52 9.34 5.62
C ALA A 205 20.80 8.05 6.07
N ALA A 206 20.97 7.67 7.33
CA ALA A 206 20.31 6.49 7.89
C ALA A 206 18.79 6.69 8.06
N MET A 207 18.36 7.86 8.55
CA MET A 207 16.94 8.15 8.78
C MET A 207 16.13 8.24 7.49
N VAL A 208 16.65 8.90 6.44
CA VAL A 208 15.96 8.94 5.14
C VAL A 208 15.82 7.53 4.57
N GLY A 209 16.86 6.70 4.65
CA GLY A 209 16.78 5.29 4.25
C GLY A 209 15.70 4.52 5.01
N ALA A 210 15.67 4.66 6.35
CA ALA A 210 14.68 4.02 7.21
C ALA A 210 13.25 4.48 6.91
N MET A 211 13.03 5.77 6.68
CA MET A 211 11.71 6.32 6.32
C MET A 211 11.23 5.76 4.98
N ARG A 212 12.09 5.78 3.95
CA ARG A 212 11.74 5.25 2.62
C ARG A 212 11.38 3.78 2.70
N PHE A 213 12.13 3.00 3.48
CA PHE A 213 11.84 1.60 3.73
C PHE A 213 10.52 1.41 4.49
N GLY A 214 10.30 2.14 5.58
CA GLY A 214 9.06 2.07 6.37
C GLY A 214 7.80 2.35 5.54
N PHE A 215 7.83 3.34 4.65
CA PHE A 215 6.72 3.64 3.75
C PHE A 215 6.56 2.64 2.58
N ALA A 216 7.62 1.91 2.21
CA ALA A 216 7.57 0.91 1.17
C ALA A 216 7.06 -0.46 1.66
N LEU A 217 7.17 -0.76 2.96
CA LEU A 217 6.73 -2.05 3.53
C LEU A 217 5.28 -2.46 3.18
N PRO A 218 4.26 -1.58 3.24
CA PRO A 218 2.90 -1.94 2.85
C PRO A 218 2.80 -2.41 1.39
N GLN A 219 3.67 -1.90 0.52
CA GLN A 219 3.65 -2.19 -0.92
C GLN A 219 4.01 -3.65 -1.21
N ILE A 220 4.71 -4.33 -0.30
CA ILE A 220 4.93 -5.78 -0.36
C ILE A 220 3.60 -6.52 -0.46
N THR A 221 2.59 -6.12 0.31
CA THR A 221 1.27 -6.77 0.26
C THR A 221 0.58 -6.57 -1.09
N THR A 222 0.78 -5.42 -1.73
CA THR A 222 0.27 -5.14 -3.08
C THR A 222 0.99 -5.99 -4.13
N ILE A 223 2.30 -6.19 -4.01
CA ILE A 223 3.08 -7.06 -4.90
C ILE A 223 2.63 -8.52 -4.73
N LEU A 224 2.39 -8.97 -3.49
CA LEU A 224 1.83 -10.30 -3.23
C LEU A 224 0.43 -10.46 -3.82
N GLY A 225 -0.42 -9.44 -3.71
CA GLY A 225 -1.74 -9.42 -4.35
C GLY A 225 -1.65 -9.51 -5.88
N ALA A 226 -0.68 -8.83 -6.49
CA ALA A 226 -0.40 -8.93 -7.93
C ALA A 226 0.08 -10.33 -8.33
N LYS A 227 0.94 -10.97 -7.52
CA LYS A 227 1.39 -12.35 -7.75
C LYS A 227 0.22 -13.33 -7.70
N ASN A 228 -0.68 -13.19 -6.73
CA ASN A 228 -1.87 -14.04 -6.62
C ASN A 228 -2.81 -13.86 -7.83
N ALA A 229 -3.06 -12.61 -8.22
CA ALA A 229 -3.86 -12.31 -9.42
C ALA A 229 -3.24 -12.88 -10.70
N ALA A 230 -1.91 -12.84 -10.83
CA ALA A 230 -1.20 -13.48 -11.93
C ALA A 230 -1.37 -15.01 -11.90
N GLY A 231 -1.24 -15.64 -10.74
CA GLY A 231 -1.43 -17.09 -10.58
C GLY A 231 -2.81 -17.57 -11.02
N GLU A 232 -3.86 -16.83 -10.69
CA GLU A 232 -5.22 -17.11 -11.18
C GLU A 232 -5.31 -17.04 -12.72
N MET A 233 -4.71 -16.01 -13.33
CA MET A 233 -4.72 -15.88 -14.79
C MET A 233 -3.92 -16.99 -15.49
N PHE A 234 -2.74 -17.32 -14.96
CA PHE A 234 -1.91 -18.39 -15.51
C PHE A 234 -2.58 -19.77 -15.37
N SER A 235 -3.34 -20.01 -14.29
CA SER A 235 -4.10 -21.26 -14.14
C SER A 235 -5.15 -21.49 -15.25
N ILE A 236 -5.68 -20.42 -15.85
CA ILE A 236 -6.60 -20.51 -16.99
C ILE A 236 -5.82 -20.70 -18.29
N ILE A 237 -4.70 -19.98 -18.44
CA ILE A 237 -3.82 -20.09 -19.62
C ILE A 237 -3.28 -21.52 -19.76
N ASP A 238 -2.79 -22.11 -18.67
CA ASP A 238 -2.16 -23.43 -18.63
C ASP A 238 -3.15 -24.59 -18.80
N LYS A 239 -4.46 -24.37 -18.64
CA LYS A 239 -5.49 -25.41 -18.87
C LYS A 239 -5.63 -25.84 -20.33
N VAL A 240 -5.16 -25.01 -21.26
CA VAL A 240 -5.32 -25.19 -22.72
C VAL A 240 -3.96 -25.41 -23.41
N GLY A 241 -2.87 -25.14 -22.69
CA GLY A 241 -1.50 -25.28 -23.18
C GLY A 241 -0.94 -26.69 -23.10
#